data_AF-A0A0U5E184-F1
#
_entry.id   AF-A0A0U5E184-F1
#
_cell.length_a   1.000
_cell.length_b   1.000
_cell.length_c   1.000
_cell.angle_alpha   90.00
_cell.angle_beta   90.00
_cell.angle_gamma   90.00
#
_symmetry.space_group_name_H-M   'P 1'
#
loop_
_entity.id
_entity.type
_entity.pdbx_description
1 polymer ?
#
loop_
_entity_poly.entity_id
_entity_poly.type
_entity_poly.pdbx_seq_one_letter_code
_entity_poly.pdbx_strand_id
1 'polypeptide(L)'
;MTDQPAQHHPTDIKLHTKSRILGIAFDDGTAFDLPCEYLRVFSRAAEVRTLDQPPTGKEGVNISAIEPQGQYAVRIVFDDGHDTGIYSWDTLYRLGMEYAQNWSEYLARLEHIGYRREEPDAGEKRLRILYFAWLARKMRRESEELRVPENVTDVASLLRWLGTRKRGAAALFEPERVRVTVNKQFTEPFTKLHEGDEIGIVPTSPTAPPTPDLV
;
A
#
# COMPACT_ATOMS: atom_id res chain seq x y z
N MET A 1 -29.85 24.03 -0.79
CA MET A 1 -29.09 22.82 -1.15
C MET A 1 -29.81 21.68 -0.46
N THR A 2 -30.49 20.84 -1.23
CA THR A 2 -31.33 19.75 -0.73
C THR A 2 -30.46 18.66 -0.14
N ASP A 3 -30.57 18.49 1.18
CA ASP A 3 -30.02 17.37 1.95
C ASP A 3 -30.87 16.13 1.61
N GLN A 4 -30.51 15.44 0.52
CA GLN A 4 -31.05 14.10 0.29
C GLN A 4 -30.30 13.15 1.22
N PRO A 5 -31.02 12.32 2.01
CA PRO A 5 -30.37 11.33 2.83
C PRO A 5 -29.57 10.39 1.93
N ALA A 6 -28.32 10.13 2.31
CA ALA A 6 -27.48 9.17 1.60
C ALA A 6 -28.18 7.80 1.59
N GLN A 7 -28.18 7.13 0.44
CA GLN A 7 -28.82 5.81 0.32
C GLN A 7 -27.97 4.73 0.97
N HIS A 8 -26.65 4.92 1.00
CA HIS A 8 -25.69 3.99 1.58
C HIS A 8 -24.96 4.64 2.75
N HIS A 9 -24.89 3.95 3.89
CA HIS A 9 -24.19 4.44 5.07
C HIS A 9 -22.97 3.57 5.40
N PRO A 10 -21.78 4.18 5.61
CA PRO A 10 -20.61 3.42 6.00
C PRO A 10 -20.74 2.90 7.43
N THR A 11 -20.34 1.64 7.64
CA THR A 11 -20.24 0.99 8.94
C THR A 11 -18.81 0.95 9.46
N ASP A 12 -17.82 0.99 8.56
CA ASP A 12 -16.39 1.00 8.89
C ASP A 12 -15.61 1.77 7.81
N ILE A 13 -14.61 2.55 8.23
CA ILE A 13 -13.70 3.28 7.34
C ILE A 13 -12.28 3.11 7.88
N LYS A 14 -11.39 2.56 7.06
CA LYS A 14 -10.00 2.27 7.43
C LYS A 14 -9.04 2.78 6.37
N LEU A 15 -8.11 3.64 6.79
CA LEU A 15 -7.02 4.07 5.93
C LEU A 15 -5.79 3.19 6.15
N HIS A 16 -5.43 2.42 5.13
CA HIS A 16 -4.18 1.68 5.04
C HIS A 16 -3.12 2.59 4.39
N THR A 17 -2.54 3.48 5.19
CA THR A 17 -1.60 4.52 4.69
C THR A 17 -0.43 3.94 3.91
N LYS A 18 0.09 2.77 4.31
CA LYS A 18 1.26 2.16 3.66
C LYS A 18 0.95 1.60 2.28
N SER A 19 -0.15 0.86 2.14
CA SER A 19 -0.62 0.37 0.85
C SER A 19 -1.36 1.42 0.03
N ARG A 20 -1.59 2.62 0.60
CA ARG A 20 -2.35 3.74 0.00
C ARG A 20 -3.75 3.29 -0.42
N ILE A 21 -4.46 2.60 0.48
CA ILE A 21 -5.81 2.09 0.26
C ILE A 21 -6.76 2.65 1.34
N LEU A 22 -7.92 3.15 0.92
CA LEU A 22 -9.06 3.44 1.76
C LEU A 22 -10.04 2.26 1.69
N GLY A 23 -10.11 1.48 2.77
CA GLY A 23 -11.14 0.47 2.96
C GLY A 23 -12.42 1.11 3.51
N ILE A 24 -13.56 0.81 2.90
CA ILE A 24 -14.88 1.27 3.35
C ILE A 24 -15.88 0.11 3.29
N ALA A 25 -16.62 -0.11 4.38
CA ALA A 25 -17.71 -1.07 4.46
C ALA A 25 -19.03 -0.32 4.65
N PHE A 26 -20.11 -0.82 4.03
CA PHE A 26 -21.44 -0.24 4.05
C PHE A 26 -22.44 -1.13 4.81
N ASP A 27 -23.61 -0.57 5.11
CA ASP A 27 -24.71 -1.19 5.85
C ASP A 27 -25.42 -2.33 5.10
N ASP A 28 -25.32 -2.37 3.78
CA ASP A 28 -25.78 -3.47 2.93
C ASP A 28 -24.84 -4.69 2.91
N GLY A 29 -23.70 -4.61 3.63
CA GLY A 29 -22.67 -5.64 3.68
C GLY A 29 -21.63 -5.55 2.57
N THR A 30 -21.75 -4.59 1.66
CA THR A 30 -20.76 -4.34 0.60
C THR A 30 -19.53 -3.65 1.19
N ALA A 31 -18.35 -4.02 0.70
CA ALA A 31 -17.10 -3.37 1.09
C ALA A 31 -16.20 -3.15 -0.12
N PHE A 32 -15.43 -2.06 -0.10
CA PHE A 32 -14.52 -1.68 -1.16
C PHE A 32 -13.16 -1.29 -0.61
N ASP A 33 -12.11 -1.69 -1.33
CA ASP A 33 -10.75 -1.22 -1.14
C ASP A 33 -10.41 -0.25 -2.29
N LEU A 34 -10.41 1.06 -1.98
CA LEU A 34 -10.23 2.12 -2.97
C LEU A 34 -8.81 2.69 -2.88
N PRO A 35 -7.98 2.62 -3.94
CA PRO A 35 -6.66 3.24 -3.93
C PRO A 35 -6.74 4.77 -3.73
N CYS A 36 -5.80 5.34 -2.97
CA CYS A 36 -5.72 6.79 -2.76
C CYS A 36 -5.53 7.56 -4.08
N GLU A 37 -4.72 7.01 -5.00
CA GLU A 37 -4.57 7.55 -6.37
C GLU A 37 -5.92 7.62 -7.08
N TYR A 38 -6.69 6.53 -7.04
CA TYR A 38 -8.00 6.48 -7.68
C TYR A 38 -8.94 7.56 -7.13
N LEU A 39 -9.06 7.66 -5.80
CA LEU A 39 -9.85 8.73 -5.19
C LEU A 39 -9.34 10.10 -5.65
N ARG A 40 -8.03 10.32 -5.61
CA ARG A 40 -7.42 11.61 -5.95
C ARG A 40 -7.66 12.04 -7.40
N VAL A 41 -7.52 11.13 -8.38
CA VAL A 41 -7.71 11.45 -9.80
C VAL A 41 -9.19 11.62 -10.14
N PHE A 42 -10.08 10.99 -9.38
CA PHE A 42 -11.54 11.16 -9.50
C PHE A 42 -12.12 12.29 -8.61
N SER A 43 -11.33 12.87 -7.69
CA SER A 43 -11.71 13.99 -6.81
C SER A 43 -12.22 15.22 -7.58
N ARG A 44 -11.61 15.52 -8.74
CA ARG A 44 -11.99 16.68 -9.58
C ARG A 44 -13.11 16.38 -10.58
N ALA A 45 -13.39 15.09 -10.84
CA ALA A 45 -14.41 14.68 -11.79
C ALA A 45 -15.84 14.88 -11.28
N ALA A 46 -16.00 15.12 -9.97
CA ALA A 46 -17.28 15.47 -9.35
C ALA A 46 -17.72 16.93 -9.62
N GLU A 47 -16.81 17.84 -9.98
CA GLU A 47 -17.14 19.25 -10.21
C GLU A 47 -16.98 19.72 -11.66
N VAL A 48 -16.01 19.19 -12.43
CA VAL A 48 -15.74 19.69 -13.79
C VAL A 48 -15.19 18.58 -14.69
N ARG A 49 -15.99 18.08 -15.64
CA ARG A 49 -15.57 17.12 -16.69
C ARG A 49 -14.79 17.75 -17.86
N THR A 50 -14.43 19.03 -17.81
CA THR A 50 -13.94 19.79 -18.98
C THR A 50 -12.40 19.85 -19.13
N LEU A 51 -11.63 18.98 -18.48
CA LEU A 51 -10.21 18.82 -18.80
C LEU A 51 -10.02 17.65 -19.77
N ASP A 52 -9.55 17.95 -20.99
CA ASP A 52 -9.30 16.96 -22.05
C ASP A 52 -8.30 15.88 -21.63
N GLN A 53 -7.41 16.16 -20.67
CA GLN A 53 -6.36 15.25 -20.23
C GLN A 53 -6.62 14.66 -18.82
N PRO A 54 -6.36 13.36 -18.61
CA PRO A 54 -6.45 12.74 -17.28
C PRO A 54 -5.38 13.33 -16.34
N PRO A 55 -5.66 13.46 -15.02
CA PRO A 55 -4.63 13.82 -14.05
C PRO A 55 -3.49 12.80 -14.01
N THR A 56 -2.25 13.26 -14.04
CA THR A 56 -1.01 12.44 -14.00
C THR A 56 -0.19 12.72 -12.74
N GLY A 57 0.80 11.87 -12.42
CA GLY A 57 1.74 12.09 -11.32
C GLY A 57 1.09 11.99 -9.94
N LYS A 58 0.09 11.12 -9.78
CA LYS A 58 -0.71 10.92 -8.56
C LYS A 58 -0.56 9.53 -7.95
N GLU A 59 0.31 8.71 -8.51
CA GLU A 59 0.59 7.33 -8.09
C GLU A 59 1.07 7.26 -6.64
N GLY A 60 1.84 8.27 -6.20
CA GLY A 60 2.36 8.37 -4.84
C GLY A 60 1.43 9.02 -3.82
N VAL A 61 0.28 9.53 -4.23
CA VAL A 61 -0.59 10.31 -3.34
C VAL A 61 -1.14 9.44 -2.21
N ASN A 62 -1.26 10.04 -1.03
CA ASN A 62 -1.86 9.45 0.14
C ASN A 62 -2.92 10.37 0.74
N ILE A 63 -3.64 9.85 1.73
CA ILE A 63 -4.62 10.61 2.49
C ILE A 63 -3.95 11.02 3.81
N SER A 64 -3.91 12.33 4.08
CA SER A 64 -3.37 12.90 5.31
C SER A 64 -4.44 13.01 6.40
N ALA A 65 -5.70 13.26 6.02
CA ALA A 65 -6.83 13.28 6.96
C ALA A 65 -8.14 12.90 6.28
N ILE A 66 -9.06 12.34 7.07
CA ILE A 66 -10.45 12.09 6.69
C ILE A 66 -11.31 12.78 7.72
N GLU A 67 -12.10 13.76 7.28
CA GLU A 67 -12.88 14.60 8.16
C GLU A 67 -14.37 14.44 7.89
N PRO A 68 -15.19 14.11 8.90
CA PRO A 68 -16.63 14.00 8.73
C PRO A 68 -17.26 15.32 8.25
N GLN A 69 -18.18 15.24 7.29
CA GLN A 69 -18.99 16.37 6.81
C GLN A 69 -20.46 16.05 7.06
N GLY A 70 -20.92 16.30 8.29
CA GLY A 70 -22.27 15.93 8.71
C GLY A 70 -22.47 14.42 8.74
N GLN A 71 -23.65 13.96 8.30
CA GLN A 71 -24.02 12.53 8.27
C GLN A 71 -23.97 11.89 6.88
N TYR A 72 -23.61 12.63 5.82
CA TYR A 72 -23.76 12.19 4.43
C TYR A 72 -22.46 12.15 3.62
N ALA A 73 -21.35 12.67 4.17
CA ALA A 73 -20.10 12.81 3.44
C ALA A 73 -18.86 12.85 4.34
N VAL A 74 -17.69 12.71 3.71
CA VAL A 74 -16.37 13.03 4.27
C VAL A 74 -15.61 13.97 3.36
N ARG A 75 -14.78 14.81 3.97
CA ARG A 75 -13.71 15.52 3.30
C ARG A 75 -12.44 14.68 3.40
N ILE A 76 -11.83 14.38 2.26
CA ILE A 76 -10.54 13.69 2.17
C ILE A 76 -9.47 14.75 1.88
N VAL A 77 -8.52 14.88 2.80
CA VAL A 77 -7.33 15.73 2.63
C VAL A 77 -6.21 14.83 2.12
N PHE A 78 -5.65 15.18 0.97
CA PHE A 78 -4.56 14.46 0.34
C PHE A 78 -3.21 15.11 0.67
N ASP A 79 -2.14 14.32 0.68
CA ASP A 79 -0.79 14.79 0.97
C ASP A 79 -0.12 15.55 -0.20
N ASP A 80 -0.70 15.52 -1.40
CA ASP A 80 -0.28 16.33 -2.55
C ASP A 80 -0.77 17.78 -2.51
N GLY A 81 -1.32 18.21 -1.37
CA GLY A 81 -1.84 19.56 -1.12
C GLY A 81 -3.28 19.76 -1.57
N HIS A 82 -4.00 18.72 -1.99
CA HIS A 82 -5.42 18.81 -2.33
C HIS A 82 -6.29 18.55 -1.09
N ASP A 83 -7.06 19.56 -0.65
CA ASP A 83 -7.84 19.51 0.59
C ASP A 83 -9.34 19.81 0.41
N THR A 84 -9.79 20.01 -0.82
CA THR A 84 -11.19 20.35 -1.13
C THR A 84 -12.06 19.15 -1.51
N GLY A 85 -11.52 17.92 -1.47
CA GLY A 85 -12.22 16.72 -1.93
C GLY A 85 -13.32 16.28 -0.96
N ILE A 86 -14.57 16.68 -1.21
CA ILE A 86 -15.74 16.22 -0.46
C ILE A 86 -16.39 15.05 -1.22
N TYR A 87 -16.57 13.94 -0.53
CA TYR A 87 -17.16 12.70 -1.05
C TYR A 87 -18.42 12.36 -0.26
N SER A 88 -19.57 12.36 -0.91
CA SER A 88 -20.76 11.76 -0.32
C SER A 88 -20.60 10.24 -0.19
N TRP A 89 -21.34 9.62 0.73
CA TRP A 89 -21.33 8.17 0.87
C TRP A 89 -21.75 7.45 -0.41
N ASP A 90 -22.78 7.95 -1.09
CA ASP A 90 -23.21 7.41 -2.39
C ASP A 90 -22.14 7.56 -3.48
N THR A 91 -21.34 8.64 -3.42
CA THR A 91 -20.22 8.84 -4.34
C THR A 91 -19.13 7.80 -4.09
N LEU A 92 -18.76 7.53 -2.84
CA LEU A 92 -17.78 6.50 -2.51
C LEU A 92 -18.30 5.10 -2.87
N TYR A 93 -19.57 4.82 -2.60
CA TYR A 93 -20.22 3.58 -2.98
C TYR A 93 -20.17 3.35 -4.51
N ARG A 94 -20.58 4.36 -5.28
CA ARG A 94 -20.53 4.31 -6.75
C ARG A 94 -19.10 4.17 -7.28
N LEU A 95 -18.14 4.90 -6.72
CA LEU A 95 -16.73 4.78 -7.09
C LEU A 95 -16.18 3.36 -6.81
N GLY A 96 -16.64 2.71 -5.74
CA GLY A 96 -16.37 1.31 -5.42
C GLY A 96 -16.95 0.35 -6.46
N MET A 97 -18.24 0.49 -6.76
CA MET A 97 -18.92 -0.35 -7.75
C MET A 97 -18.34 -0.22 -9.16
N GLU A 98 -17.96 1.00 -9.56
CA GLU A 98 -17.46 1.31 -10.90
C GLU A 98 -15.93 1.20 -11.01
N TYR A 99 -15.22 0.79 -9.94
CA TYR A 99 -13.76 0.84 -9.87
C TYR A 99 -13.07 0.22 -11.09
N ALA A 100 -13.42 -1.02 -11.44
CA ALA A 100 -12.76 -1.75 -12.53
C ALA A 100 -12.90 -1.02 -13.88
N GLN A 101 -14.09 -0.48 -14.16
CA GLN A 101 -14.35 0.27 -15.38
C GLN A 101 -13.62 1.62 -15.37
N ASN A 102 -13.86 2.42 -14.34
CA ASN A 102 -13.27 3.76 -14.20
C ASN A 102 -11.74 3.72 -14.24
N TRP A 103 -11.15 2.70 -13.59
CA TRP A 103 -9.71 2.50 -13.58
C TRP A 103 -9.17 2.12 -14.96
N SER A 104 -9.81 1.17 -15.64
CA SER A 104 -9.43 0.80 -17.00
C SER A 104 -9.50 1.98 -17.97
N GLU A 105 -10.54 2.80 -17.88
CA GLU A 105 -10.69 4.01 -18.70
C GLU A 105 -9.61 5.04 -18.39
N TYR A 106 -9.29 5.26 -17.12
CA TYR A 106 -8.20 6.14 -16.70
C TYR A 106 -6.85 5.69 -17.28
N LEU A 107 -6.52 4.40 -17.16
CA LEU A 107 -5.27 3.84 -17.71
C LEU A 107 -5.18 3.98 -19.24
N ALA A 108 -6.28 3.71 -19.95
CA ALA A 108 -6.33 3.87 -21.41
C ALA A 108 -6.09 5.33 -21.83
N ARG A 109 -6.62 6.30 -21.07
CA ARG A 109 -6.37 7.73 -21.33
C ARG A 109 -4.91 8.10 -21.07
N LEU A 110 -4.26 7.54 -20.05
CA LEU A 110 -2.83 7.77 -19.80
C LEU A 110 -1.97 7.22 -20.94
N GLU A 111 -2.29 6.01 -21.41
CA GLU A 111 -1.60 5.40 -22.55
C GLU A 111 -1.76 6.24 -23.82
N HIS A 112 -2.95 6.77 -24.08
CA HIS A 112 -3.23 7.61 -25.24
C HIS A 112 -2.37 8.89 -25.28
N ILE A 113 -2.07 9.47 -24.11
CA ILE A 113 -1.19 10.65 -24.01
C ILE A 113 0.29 10.27 -23.86
N GLY A 114 0.64 8.98 -23.97
CA GLY A 114 2.00 8.47 -23.84
C GLY A 114 2.57 8.56 -22.41
N TYR A 115 1.72 8.72 -21.40
CA TYR A 115 2.15 8.81 -20.02
C TYR A 115 2.35 7.42 -19.43
N ARG A 116 3.54 7.16 -18.88
CA ARG A 116 3.86 5.93 -18.18
C ARG A 116 3.76 6.17 -16.67
N ARG A 117 2.86 5.46 -16.01
CA ARG A 117 2.76 5.47 -14.55
C ARG A 117 4.06 4.97 -13.93
N GLU A 118 4.51 5.65 -12.90
CA GLU A 118 5.60 5.20 -12.04
C GLU A 118 4.99 4.51 -10.83
N GLU A 119 5.38 3.27 -10.49
CA GLU A 119 4.96 2.75 -9.20
C GLU A 119 5.63 3.62 -8.12
N PRO A 120 4.88 4.14 -7.14
CA PRO A 120 5.42 5.08 -6.15
C PRO A 120 6.50 4.45 -5.27
N ASP A 121 6.52 3.13 -5.26
CA ASP A 121 7.48 2.27 -4.58
C ASP A 121 8.34 1.50 -5.62
N ALA A 122 8.54 2.01 -6.84
CA ALA A 122 9.47 1.40 -7.82
C ALA A 122 10.95 1.69 -7.50
N GLY A 123 11.26 2.58 -6.55
CA GLY A 123 12.63 3.01 -6.25
C GLY A 123 13.33 2.25 -5.12
N GLU A 124 14.53 2.72 -4.76
CA GLU A 124 15.20 2.32 -3.53
C GLU A 124 14.31 2.60 -2.32
N LYS A 125 14.18 1.64 -1.39
CA LYS A 125 13.37 1.79 -0.18
C LYS A 125 14.18 1.67 1.08
N ARG A 126 13.86 2.44 2.11
CA ARG A 126 14.35 2.26 3.47
C ARG A 126 13.41 1.34 4.23
N LEU A 127 13.90 0.19 4.65
CA LEU A 127 13.15 -0.78 5.45
C LEU A 127 13.81 -0.97 6.81
N ARG A 128 13.00 -1.19 7.85
CA ARG A 128 13.47 -1.61 9.17
C ARG A 128 13.30 -3.13 9.29
N ILE A 129 14.40 -3.86 9.26
CA ILE A 129 14.37 -5.32 9.41
C ILE A 129 14.52 -5.69 10.88
N LEU A 130 13.64 -6.54 11.39
CA LEU A 130 13.72 -7.16 12.71
C LEU A 130 14.05 -8.65 12.56
N TYR A 131 15.08 -9.09 13.27
CA TYR A 131 15.49 -10.49 13.31
C TYR A 131 15.07 -11.11 14.64
N PHE A 132 14.46 -12.31 14.57
CA PHE A 132 14.00 -13.02 15.77
C PHE A 132 14.76 -14.33 16.00
N ALA A 133 14.75 -14.80 17.25
CA ALA A 133 15.31 -16.08 17.66
C ALA A 133 16.78 -16.31 17.22
N TRP A 134 17.09 -17.48 16.66
CA TRP A 134 18.46 -17.80 16.23
C TRP A 134 18.96 -16.89 15.11
N LEU A 135 18.05 -16.26 14.34
CA LEU A 135 18.43 -15.37 13.26
C LEU A 135 19.07 -14.09 13.82
N ALA A 136 18.55 -13.53 14.91
CA ALA A 136 19.17 -12.38 15.59
C ALA A 136 20.61 -12.67 16.04
N ARG A 137 20.84 -13.88 16.58
CA ARG A 137 22.17 -14.35 17.00
C ARG A 137 23.12 -14.51 15.82
N LYS A 138 22.65 -15.12 14.72
CA LYS A 138 23.43 -15.28 13.49
C LYS A 138 23.77 -13.92 12.86
N MET A 139 22.82 -12.99 12.85
CA MET A 139 23.01 -11.64 12.32
C MET A 139 23.79 -10.72 13.27
N ARG A 140 24.00 -11.14 14.53
CA ARG A 140 24.59 -10.37 15.64
C ARG A 140 23.89 -9.02 15.86
N ARG A 141 22.59 -8.97 15.59
CA ARG A 141 21.72 -7.80 15.76
C ARG A 141 20.28 -8.24 15.75
N GLU A 142 19.45 -7.55 16.51
CA GLU A 142 18.00 -7.79 16.56
C GLU A 142 17.24 -6.93 15.55
N SER A 143 17.85 -5.84 15.08
CA SER A 143 17.29 -5.02 14.00
C SER A 143 18.36 -4.30 13.19
N GLU A 144 18.01 -3.88 11.99
CA GLU A 144 18.79 -2.93 11.18
C GLU A 144 17.90 -2.14 10.22
N GLU A 145 18.37 -0.96 9.82
CA GLU A 145 17.76 -0.18 8.74
C GLU A 145 18.54 -0.40 7.45
N LEU A 146 17.82 -0.76 6.39
CA LEU A 146 18.39 -1.11 5.09
C LEU A 146 17.83 -0.26 3.99
N ARG A 147 18.71 0.16 3.07
CA ARG A 147 18.32 0.64 1.75
C ARG A 147 18.29 -0.56 0.81
N VAL A 148 17.10 -0.94 0.37
CA VAL A 148 16.91 -2.02 -0.59
C VAL A 148 16.82 -1.44 -2.00
N PRO A 149 17.40 -2.11 -3.01
CA PRO A 149 17.37 -1.64 -4.40
C PRO A 149 15.96 -1.74 -5.01
N GLU A 150 15.75 -1.05 -6.14
CA GLU A 150 14.48 -1.00 -6.88
C GLU A 150 13.91 -2.37 -7.26
N ASN A 151 14.77 -3.37 -7.49
CA ASN A 151 14.35 -4.73 -7.82
C ASN A 151 13.79 -5.52 -6.63
N VAL A 152 13.76 -4.93 -5.43
CA VAL A 152 13.08 -5.46 -4.25
C VAL A 152 11.72 -4.79 -4.10
N THR A 153 10.70 -5.48 -4.59
CA THR A 153 9.31 -5.00 -4.67
C THR A 153 8.39 -5.67 -3.67
N ASP A 154 8.74 -6.87 -3.21
CA ASP A 154 7.89 -7.75 -2.40
C ASP A 154 8.72 -8.56 -1.38
N VAL A 155 8.04 -9.27 -0.49
CA VAL A 155 8.67 -10.09 0.55
C VAL A 155 9.62 -11.15 -0.04
N ALA A 156 9.24 -11.81 -1.13
CA ALA A 156 10.05 -12.87 -1.76
C ALA A 156 11.36 -12.34 -2.35
N SER A 157 11.31 -11.22 -3.06
CA SER A 157 12.48 -10.52 -3.59
C SER A 157 13.37 -9.99 -2.46
N LEU A 158 12.78 -9.51 -1.35
CA LEU A 158 13.52 -9.09 -0.17
C LEU A 158 14.31 -10.24 0.46
N LEU A 159 13.67 -11.39 0.73
CA LEU A 159 14.35 -12.54 1.34
C LEU A 159 15.52 -13.04 0.49
N ARG A 160 15.32 -13.13 -0.84
CA ARG A 160 16.39 -13.47 -1.78
C ARG A 160 17.54 -12.46 -1.70
N TRP A 161 17.23 -11.17 -1.72
CA TRP A 161 18.25 -10.12 -1.64
C TRP A 161 19.02 -10.17 -0.31
N LEU A 162 18.34 -10.33 0.84
CA LEU A 162 18.98 -10.49 2.15
C LEU A 162 19.95 -11.67 2.17
N GLY A 163 19.57 -12.80 1.56
CA GLY A 163 20.42 -13.98 1.40
C GLY A 163 21.72 -13.75 0.62
N THR A 164 21.75 -12.75 -0.26
CA THR A 164 22.94 -12.39 -1.05
C THR A 164 23.88 -11.40 -0.36
N ARG A 165 23.44 -10.74 0.72
CA ARG A 165 24.22 -9.66 1.38
C ARG A 165 25.47 -10.16 2.09
N LYS A 166 25.46 -11.39 2.60
CA LYS A 166 26.59 -12.01 3.32
C LYS A 166 26.85 -13.40 2.80
N ARG A 167 28.12 -13.80 2.75
CA ARG A 167 28.47 -15.15 2.32
C ARG A 167 27.90 -16.17 3.30
N GLY A 168 27.20 -17.18 2.79
CA GLY A 168 26.56 -18.22 3.61
C GLY A 168 25.22 -17.84 4.25
N ALA A 169 24.68 -16.65 3.98
CA ALA A 169 23.40 -16.21 4.54
C ALA A 169 22.17 -16.74 3.79
N ALA A 170 22.31 -17.21 2.54
CA ALA A 170 21.19 -17.65 1.70
C ALA A 170 20.26 -18.66 2.41
N ALA A 171 20.83 -19.69 3.03
CA ALA A 171 20.07 -20.71 3.75
C ALA A 171 19.32 -20.19 4.98
N LEU A 172 19.66 -19.01 5.51
CA LEU A 172 18.97 -18.41 6.65
C LEU A 172 17.64 -17.77 6.26
N PHE A 173 17.46 -17.40 4.99
CA PHE A 173 16.31 -16.67 4.46
C PHE A 173 15.47 -17.50 3.48
N GLU A 174 15.65 -18.83 3.47
CA GLU A 174 14.81 -19.73 2.68
C GLU A 174 13.33 -19.58 3.09
N PRO A 175 12.38 -19.47 2.14
CA PRO A 175 10.97 -19.21 2.45
C PRO A 175 10.32 -20.24 3.38
N GLU A 176 10.78 -21.49 3.37
CA GLU A 176 10.28 -22.56 4.24
C GLU A 176 10.75 -22.41 5.70
N ARG A 177 11.84 -21.67 5.91
CA ARG A 177 12.51 -21.52 7.21
C ARG A 177 12.11 -20.28 7.96
N VAL A 178 11.49 -19.31 7.29
CA VAL A 178 11.12 -18.03 7.89
C VAL A 178 9.70 -17.65 7.51
N ARG A 179 8.98 -17.10 8.47
CA ARG A 179 7.74 -16.35 8.24
C ARG A 179 8.06 -14.88 8.34
N VAL A 180 7.41 -14.09 7.49
CA VAL A 180 7.62 -12.65 7.44
C VAL A 180 6.37 -11.95 7.98
N THR A 181 6.60 -10.92 8.77
CA THR A 181 5.59 -9.91 9.08
C THR A 181 5.94 -8.61 8.38
N VAL A 182 4.93 -7.94 7.82
CA VAL A 182 5.01 -6.56 7.36
C VAL A 182 4.15 -5.75 8.30
N ASN A 183 4.75 -4.80 9.02
CA ASN A 183 4.06 -3.95 9.99
C ASN A 183 3.26 -4.76 11.03
N LYS A 184 3.92 -5.78 11.60
CA LYS A 184 3.40 -6.68 12.65
C LYS A 184 2.28 -7.63 12.19
N GLN A 185 1.97 -7.70 10.90
CA GLN A 185 1.02 -8.66 10.34
C GLN A 185 1.75 -9.71 9.51
N PHE A 186 1.47 -10.99 9.76
CA PHE A 186 2.00 -12.08 8.92
C PHE A 186 1.50 -11.94 7.49
N THR A 187 2.39 -12.23 6.55
CA THR A 187 2.17 -11.88 5.16
C THR A 187 2.66 -12.95 4.20
N GLU A 188 2.09 -12.95 3.01
CA GLU A 188 2.47 -13.83 1.92
C GLU A 188 3.74 -13.32 1.19
N PRO A 189 4.47 -14.20 0.48
CA PRO A 189 5.71 -13.82 -0.21
C PRO A 189 5.53 -12.76 -1.31
N PHE A 190 4.32 -12.64 -1.89
CA PHE A 190 4.01 -11.67 -2.95
C PHE A 190 3.59 -10.30 -2.42
N THR A 191 3.51 -10.11 -1.11
CA THR A 191 3.10 -8.83 -0.53
C THR A 191 4.12 -7.75 -0.85
N LYS A 192 3.63 -6.65 -1.44
CA LYS A 192 4.45 -5.50 -1.81
C LYS A 192 5.04 -4.82 -0.58
N LEU A 193 6.24 -4.28 -0.76
CA LEU A 193 6.99 -3.55 0.25
C LEU A 193 6.99 -2.07 -0.07
N HIS A 194 6.77 -1.26 0.95
CA HIS A 194 6.70 0.19 0.85
C HIS A 194 7.84 0.84 1.63
N GLU A 195 8.15 2.09 1.27
CA GLU A 195 9.08 2.93 2.02
C GLU A 195 8.70 2.99 3.52
N GLY A 196 9.68 2.73 4.39
CA GLY A 196 9.50 2.77 5.84
C GLY A 196 8.80 1.54 6.43
N ASP A 197 8.68 0.44 5.70
CA ASP A 197 8.13 -0.80 6.26
C ASP A 197 9.02 -1.44 7.33
N GLU A 198 8.34 -1.93 8.39
CA GLU A 198 8.95 -2.79 9.40
C GLU A 198 8.73 -4.24 9.01
N ILE A 199 9.82 -4.96 8.77
CA ILE A 199 9.81 -6.33 8.31
C ILE A 199 10.33 -7.24 9.41
N GLY A 200 9.46 -8.05 10.01
CA GLY A 200 9.85 -9.05 10.98
C GLY A 200 10.15 -10.38 10.32
N ILE A 201 11.36 -10.92 10.51
CA ILE A 201 11.74 -12.23 9.99
C ILE A 201 11.83 -13.21 11.15
N VAL A 202 10.85 -14.12 11.19
CA VAL A 202 10.62 -15.06 12.28
C VAL A 202 10.94 -16.47 11.81
N PRO A 203 11.95 -17.16 12.35
CA PRO A 203 12.20 -18.55 11.99
C PRO A 203 11.01 -19.48 12.30
N THR A 204 10.78 -20.45 11.43
CA THR A 204 9.73 -21.50 11.59
C THR A 204 10.16 -22.64 12.50
N SER A 205 11.47 -22.77 12.76
CA SER A 205 12.08 -23.79 13.62
C SER A 205 12.97 -23.16 14.69
N PRO A 206 13.05 -23.74 15.90
CA PRO A 206 13.96 -23.27 16.95
C PRO A 206 15.45 -23.51 16.61
N THR A 207 15.74 -24.39 15.66
CA THR A 207 17.12 -24.73 15.26
C THR A 207 17.53 -24.00 13.98
N ALA A 208 18.71 -23.38 14.02
CA ALA A 208 19.30 -22.75 12.84
C ALA A 208 19.78 -23.82 11.84
N PRO A 209 19.68 -23.57 10.53
CA PRO A 209 20.29 -24.45 9.54
C PRO A 209 21.81 -24.43 9.66
N PRO A 210 22.50 -25.54 9.28
CA PRO A 210 23.95 -25.57 9.23
C PRO A 210 24.44 -24.60 8.14
N THR A 211 25.06 -23.51 8.56
CA THR A 211 25.65 -22.52 7.65
C THR A 211 27.08 -22.19 8.05
N PRO A 212 27.96 -21.86 7.09
CA PRO A 212 29.26 -21.27 7.39
C PRO A 212 29.11 -20.01 8.26
N ASP A 213 30.17 -19.63 8.98
CA ASP A 213 30.17 -18.35 9.66
C ASP A 213 29.94 -17.21 8.66
N LEU A 214 29.03 -16.30 9.03
CA LEU A 214 28.72 -15.15 8.20
C LEU A 214 29.91 -14.20 8.23
N VAL A 215 30.66 -14.17 7.12
CA VAL A 215 31.74 -13.21 6.85
C VAL A 215 31.19 -12.05 6.04
#